data_AF-A0A0L8HYS0-F1
#
_entry.id   AF-A0A0L8HYS0-F1
#
_cell.length_a   1.000
_cell.length_b   1.000
_cell.length_c   1.000
_cell.angle_alpha   90.00
_cell.angle_beta   90.00
_cell.angle_gamma   90.00
#
_symmetry.space_group_name_H-M   'P 1'
#
loop_
_entity.id
_entity.type
_entity.pdbx_description
1 polymer ?
#
loop_
_entity_poly.entity_id
_entity_poly.type
_entity_poly.pdbx_seq_one_letter_code
_entity_poly.pdbx_strand_id
1 'polypeptide(L)'
;NAPEGAHLARDLKEAIDLFQNGSIKDKVNKLFIIGGSGVYQEVLESNYDIRLYLTRIHADFDVDVFFPEFESKQYKELDNVEDVPREEQEENGIKWTYHVYERC
;
A
#
# COMPACT_ATOMS: atom_id res chain seq x y z
N ASN A 1 12.99 -14.91 15.96
CA ASN A 1 11.62 -14.85 16.53
C ASN A 1 11.15 -13.41 16.49
N ALA A 2 9.88 -13.19 16.18
CA ALA A 2 9.31 -11.85 16.22
C ALA A 2 9.27 -11.31 17.67
N PRO A 3 9.38 -9.98 17.87
CA PRO A 3 9.12 -9.35 19.16
C PRO A 3 7.71 -9.63 19.68
N GLU A 4 7.48 -9.38 20.97
CA GLU A 4 6.14 -9.50 21.56
C GLU A 4 5.14 -8.56 20.84
N GLY A 5 3.95 -9.09 20.54
CA GLY A 5 2.91 -8.38 19.80
C GLY A 5 3.11 -8.33 18.28
N ALA A 6 4.28 -8.77 17.77
CA ALA A 6 4.53 -8.89 16.34
C ALA A 6 4.34 -10.33 15.86
N HIS A 7 3.83 -10.47 14.63
CA HIS A 7 3.71 -11.74 13.95
C HIS A 7 4.73 -11.82 12.82
N LEU A 8 5.39 -12.97 12.67
CA LEU A 8 6.26 -13.26 11.53
C LEU A 8 5.50 -14.20 10.59
N ALA A 9 5.35 -13.78 9.34
CA ALA A 9 4.91 -14.61 8.23
C ALA A 9 6.07 -14.74 7.21
N ARG A 10 6.17 -15.88 6.54
CA ARG A 10 7.22 -16.19 5.58
C ARG A 10 6.92 -15.71 4.17
N ASP A 11 5.64 -15.48 3.88
CA ASP A 11 5.13 -15.00 2.60
C ASP A 11 3.81 -14.23 2.80
N LEU A 12 3.31 -13.60 1.74
CA LEU A 12 2.06 -12.84 1.77
C LEU A 12 0.87 -13.73 2.14
N LYS A 13 0.84 -14.98 1.66
CA LYS A 13 -0.25 -15.91 1.91
C LYS A 13 -0.37 -16.21 3.41
N GLU A 14 0.73 -16.52 4.09
CA GLU A 14 0.75 -16.76 5.53
C GLU A 14 0.32 -15.50 6.30
N ALA A 15 0.73 -14.31 5.87
CA ALA A 15 0.31 -13.05 6.48
C ALA A 15 -1.22 -12.83 6.35
N ILE A 16 -1.78 -13.12 5.17
CA ILE A 16 -3.22 -13.02 4.93
C ILE A 16 -3.98 -14.09 5.70
N ASP A 17 -3.47 -15.32 5.80
CA ASP A 17 -4.09 -16.39 6.59
C ASP A 17 -4.13 -16.04 8.09
N LEU A 18 -3.09 -15.39 8.62
CA LEU A 18 -3.11 -14.87 10.00
C LEU A 18 -4.23 -13.84 10.20
N PHE A 19 -4.45 -12.98 9.22
CA PHE A 19 -5.50 -11.96 9.23
C PHE A 19 -6.91 -12.53 9.03
N GLN A 20 -7.11 -13.47 8.10
CA GLN A 20 -8.45 -13.97 7.76
C GLN A 20 -8.92 -15.14 8.64
N ASN A 21 -7.99 -15.97 9.10
CA ASN A 21 -8.27 -17.24 9.76
C ASN A 21 -7.47 -17.46 11.04
N GLY A 22 -6.53 -16.57 11.37
CA GLY A 22 -5.59 -16.74 12.48
C GLY A 22 -5.95 -15.98 13.75
N SER A 23 -4.95 -15.84 14.62
CA SER A 23 -5.08 -15.30 15.97
C SER A 23 -5.45 -13.81 16.06
N ILE A 24 -5.42 -13.09 14.93
CA ILE A 24 -5.69 -11.65 14.87
C ILE A 24 -6.97 -11.31 14.09
N LYS A 25 -7.70 -12.32 13.60
CA LYS A 25 -8.91 -12.14 12.78
C LYS A 25 -9.92 -11.18 13.42
N ASP A 26 -10.26 -11.41 14.69
CA ASP A 26 -11.27 -10.61 15.38
C ASP A 26 -10.72 -9.29 15.95
N LYS A 27 -9.45 -8.96 15.66
CA LYS A 27 -8.76 -7.78 16.18
C LYS A 27 -8.45 -6.74 15.12
N VAL A 28 -8.54 -7.09 13.83
CA VAL A 28 -8.08 -6.24 12.72
C VAL A 28 -9.20 -6.08 11.69
N ASN A 29 -9.43 -4.84 11.27
CA ASN A 29 -10.48 -4.50 10.28
C ASN A 29 -9.91 -4.37 8.85
N LYS A 30 -8.74 -3.76 8.71
CA LYS A 30 -8.08 -3.49 7.42
C LYS A 30 -6.63 -3.94 7.47
N LEU A 31 -6.18 -4.56 6.38
CA LEU A 31 -4.77 -4.89 6.17
C LEU A 31 -4.13 -3.82 5.29
N PHE A 32 -3.05 -3.21 5.78
CA PHE A 32 -2.25 -2.26 5.00
C PHE A 32 -0.90 -2.90 4.68
N ILE A 33 -0.56 -2.92 3.40
CA ILE A 33 0.76 -3.31 2.92
C ILE A 33 1.60 -2.04 2.81
N ILE A 34 2.63 -1.93 3.65
CA ILE A 34 3.45 -0.72 3.77
C ILE A 34 4.85 -0.86 3.17
N GLY A 35 5.08 -1.93 2.40
CA GLY A 35 6.33 -2.22 1.69
C GLY A 35 6.92 -3.60 2.01
N GLY A 36 8.00 -4.02 1.34
CA GLY A 36 8.73 -3.32 0.26
C GLY A 36 8.30 -3.70 -1.17
N SER A 37 9.12 -3.34 -2.17
CA SER A 37 8.84 -3.53 -3.62
C SER A 37 8.34 -4.95 -3.97
N GLY A 38 8.99 -6.00 -3.45
CA GLY A 38 8.56 -7.38 -3.71
C GLY A 38 7.17 -7.71 -3.18
N VAL A 39 6.80 -7.21 -1.99
CA VAL A 39 5.45 -7.43 -1.42
C VAL A 39 4.42 -6.62 -2.18
N TYR A 40 4.76 -5.40 -2.63
CA TYR A 40 3.87 -4.64 -3.52
C TYR A 40 3.60 -5.40 -4.81
N GLN A 41 4.64 -5.98 -5.43
CA GLN A 41 4.49 -6.74 -6.65
C GLN A 41 3.59 -7.97 -6.44
N GLU A 42 3.85 -8.77 -5.41
CA GLU A 42 3.04 -9.96 -5.10
C GLU A 42 1.56 -9.61 -4.87
N VAL A 43 1.30 -8.47 -4.22
CA VAL A 43 -0.05 -7.97 -3.95
C VAL A 43 -0.71 -7.48 -5.25
N LEU A 44 -0.02 -6.69 -6.08
CA LEU A 44 -0.55 -6.23 -7.37
C LEU A 44 -0.87 -7.38 -8.34
N GLU A 45 -0.07 -8.45 -8.33
CA GLU A 45 -0.27 -9.66 -9.14
C GLU A 45 -1.35 -10.60 -8.57
N SER A 46 -1.81 -10.38 -7.34
CA SER A 46 -2.84 -11.20 -6.68
C SER A 46 -4.26 -10.86 -7.17
N ASN A 47 -5.23 -11.69 -6.80
CA ASN A 47 -6.67 -11.44 -7.07
C ASN A 47 -7.39 -10.69 -5.94
N TYR A 48 -6.67 -10.05 -5.00
CA TYR A 48 -7.30 -9.32 -3.90
C TYR A 48 -7.83 -7.96 -4.34
N ASP A 49 -8.92 -7.50 -3.72
CA ASP A 49 -9.36 -6.11 -3.90
C ASP A 49 -8.32 -5.17 -3.27
N ILE A 50 -7.74 -4.30 -4.09
CA ILE A 50 -6.70 -3.35 -3.66
C ILE A 50 -7.23 -1.92 -3.72
N ARG A 51 -6.95 -1.20 -2.64
CA ARG A 51 -6.89 0.26 -2.64
C ARG A 51 -5.44 0.72 -2.49
N LEU A 52 -4.96 1.47 -3.46
CA LEU A 52 -3.62 2.08 -3.47
C LEU A 52 -3.72 3.49 -2.88
N TYR A 53 -3.05 3.76 -1.78
CA TYR A 53 -2.81 5.11 -1.28
C TYR A 53 -1.40 5.51 -1.71
N LEU A 54 -1.30 6.48 -2.63
CA LEU A 54 -0.04 6.89 -3.25
C LEU A 54 0.29 8.34 -2.91
N THR A 55 1.46 8.55 -2.31
CA THR A 55 2.08 9.88 -2.22
C THR A 55 2.97 10.06 -3.44
N ARG A 56 2.58 10.95 -4.37
CA ARG A 56 3.34 11.25 -5.58
C ARG A 56 4.31 12.39 -5.28
N ILE A 57 5.57 12.06 -5.06
CA ILE A 57 6.63 13.04 -4.87
C ILE A 57 6.98 13.71 -6.20
N HIS A 58 7.03 15.04 -6.24
CA HIS A 58 7.35 15.86 -7.42
C HIS A 58 8.83 16.26 -7.44
N ALA A 59 9.71 15.30 -7.17
CA ALA A 59 11.16 15.46 -7.20
C ALA A 59 11.82 14.13 -7.54
N ASP A 60 13.01 14.21 -8.14
CA ASP A 60 13.83 13.04 -8.46
C ASP A 60 14.87 12.81 -7.35
N PHE A 61 15.06 11.55 -6.98
CA PHE A 61 16.05 11.11 -6.00
C PHE A 61 16.87 9.97 -6.59
N ASP A 62 18.12 9.84 -6.14
CA ASP A 62 18.95 8.68 -6.46
C ASP A 62 18.48 7.50 -5.60
N VAL A 63 17.75 6.57 -6.22
CA VAL A 63 17.14 5.41 -5.56
C VAL A 63 17.51 4.12 -6.30
N ASP A 64 17.62 3.03 -5.55
CA ASP A 64 17.98 1.70 -6.04
C ASP A 64 16.80 0.71 -6.07
N VAL A 65 15.66 1.09 -5.48
CA VAL A 65 14.43 0.29 -5.42
C VAL A 65 13.25 1.10 -5.95
N PHE A 66 12.47 0.47 -6.83
CA PHE A 66 11.32 1.10 -7.48
C PHE A 66 10.00 0.44 -7.04
N PHE A 67 8.94 1.24 -7.03
CA PHE A 67 7.58 0.72 -6.93
C PHE A 67 7.24 -0.03 -8.23
N PRO A 68 6.63 -1.22 -8.16
CA PRO A 68 6.21 -1.96 -9.36
C PRO A 68 5.23 -1.16 -10.22
N GLU A 69 5.35 -1.28 -11.54
CA GLU A 69 4.38 -0.67 -12.45
C GLU A 69 3.01 -1.34 -12.28
N PHE A 70 1.94 -0.54 -12.33
CA PHE A 70 0.56 -1.02 -12.33
C PHE A 70 -0.19 -0.40 -13.51
N GLU A 71 -1.05 -1.18 -14.16
CA GLU A 71 -1.75 -0.73 -15.34
C GLU A 71 -2.85 0.26 -14.97
N SER A 72 -2.76 1.49 -15.47
CA SER A 72 -3.78 2.53 -15.23
C SER A 72 -5.19 2.15 -15.71
N LYS A 73 -5.34 1.13 -16.55
CA LYS A 73 -6.65 0.62 -16.99
C LYS A 73 -7.31 -0.30 -15.98
N GLN A 74 -6.52 -0.94 -15.12
CA GLN A 74 -7.00 -1.82 -14.05
C GLN A 74 -7.35 -1.05 -12.78
N TYR A 75 -6.94 0.22 -12.69
CA TYR A 75 -7.10 1.04 -11.51
C TYR A 75 -7.84 2.33 -11.84
N LYS A 76 -8.90 2.59 -11.10
CA LYS A 76 -9.63 3.85 -11.16
C LYS A 76 -9.17 4.76 -10.04
N GLU A 77 -8.82 5.99 -10.38
CA GLU A 77 -8.57 7.03 -9.39
C GLU A 77 -9.88 7.45 -8.72
N LEU A 78 -9.85 7.54 -7.40
CA LEU A 78 -11.00 7.90 -6.57
C LEU A 78 -10.98 9.40 -6.26
N ASP A 79 -12.00 10.10 -6.77
CA ASP A 79 -12.26 11.47 -6.38
C ASP A 79 -13.01 11.50 -5.04
N ASN A 80 -12.50 12.27 -4.06
CA ASN A 80 -13.13 12.56 -2.76
C ASN A 80 -13.02 11.45 -1.71
N VAL A 81 -11.82 10.88 -1.51
CA VAL A 81 -11.58 10.07 -0.31
C VAL A 81 -11.48 11.01 0.90
N GLU A 82 -12.31 10.75 1.91
CA GLU A 82 -12.31 11.52 3.17
C GLU A 82 -10.91 11.54 3.79
N ASP A 83 -10.54 12.67 4.38
CA ASP A 83 -9.23 12.92 5.02
C ASP A 83 -7.99 12.82 4.10
N VAL A 84 -8.17 12.77 2.78
CA VAL A 84 -7.06 12.84 1.82
C VAL A 84 -6.99 14.25 1.20
N PRO A 85 -5.94 15.05 1.49
CA PRO A 85 -5.77 16.37 0.91
C PRO A 85 -5.62 16.31 -0.61
N ARG A 86 -6.25 17.25 -1.30
CA ARG A 86 -6.19 17.37 -2.78
C ARG A 86 -5.16 18.37 -3.27
N GLU A 87 -4.88 19.36 -2.45
CA GLU A 87 -3.92 20.39 -2.78
C GLU A 87 -2.51 19.82 -2.78
N GLU A 88 -1.62 20.44 -3.56
CA GLU A 88 -0.19 20.16 -3.46
C GLU A 88 0.30 20.51 -2.04
N GLN A 89 1.09 19.60 -1.48
CA GLN A 89 1.74 19.77 -0.19
C GLN A 89 3.20 20.16 -0.42
N GLU A 90 3.79 20.89 0.54
CA GLU A 90 5.21 21.26 0.48
C GLU A 90 5.84 21.18 1.88
N GLU A 91 6.99 20.53 1.97
CA GLU A 91 7.84 20.52 3.17
C GLU A 91 9.30 20.46 2.74
N ASN A 92 10.14 21.30 3.34
CA ASN A 92 11.57 21.39 3.03
C ASN A 92 11.89 21.59 1.52
N GLY A 93 10.98 22.27 0.79
CA GLY A 93 11.10 22.51 -0.65
C GLY A 93 10.78 21.28 -1.52
N ILE A 94 10.31 20.19 -0.94
CA ILE A 94 9.83 19.01 -1.65
C ILE A 94 8.31 19.12 -1.76
N LYS A 95 7.79 18.98 -2.98
CA LYS A 95 6.36 19.03 -3.28
C LYS A 95 5.80 17.64 -3.53
N TRP A 96 4.55 17.40 -3.15
CA TRP A 96 3.86 16.14 -3.44
C TRP A 96 2.34 16.28 -3.46
N THR A 97 1.68 15.31 -4.09
CA THR A 97 0.23 15.14 -4.08
C THR A 97 -0.16 13.77 -3.54
N TYR A 98 -1.38 13.65 -3.03
CA TYR A 98 -1.95 12.37 -2.65
C TYR A 98 -2.94 11.89 -3.71
N HIS A 99 -2.84 10.61 -4.06
CA HIS A 99 -3.72 9.93 -4.97
C HIS A 99 -4.25 8.66 -4.33
N VAL A 100 -5.50 8.33 -4.58
CA VAL A 100 -6.08 7.06 -4.15
C VAL A 100 -6.66 6.35 -5.35
N TYR A 101 -6.27 5.10 -5.54
CA TYR A 101 -6.76 4.26 -6.64
C TYR A 101 -7.45 3.02 -6.08
N GLU A 102 -8.43 2.51 -6.81
CA GLU A 102 -9.09 1.25 -6.52
C GLU A 102 -9.10 0.38 -7.77
N ARG A 103 -8.81 -0.92 -7.59
CA ARG A 103 -8.82 -1.86 -8.69
C ARG A 103 -10.25 -2.09 -9.20
N CYS A 104 -10.43 -2.11 -10.53
CA CYS A 104 -11.71 -2.30 -11.22
C CYS A 104 -11.79 -3.65 -11.92
#